data_AF-A0A8B8WMV3-F1
#
_entry.id   AF-A0A8B8WMV3-F1
#
_cell.length_a   1.000
_cell.length_b   1.000
_cell.length_c   1.000
_cell.angle_alpha   90.00
_cell.angle_beta   90.00
_cell.angle_gamma   90.00
#
_symmetry.space_group_name_H-M   'P 1'
#
loop_
_entity.id
_entity.type
_entity.pdbx_description
1 polymer ?
#
loop_
_entity_poly.entity_id
_entity_poly.type
_entity_poly.pdbx_seq_one_letter_code
_entity_poly.pdbx_strand_id
1 'polypeptide(L)'
;MDHHVSTIKPRRIQNQNVIHRLERRRISSGKAGTHWHQVRVFHQNVFPNFTVVNVEKPPCFLRKFSPDGRYFIAFSSDQTSLEIYEYQGCQAAEDLLQGYEGEILSNGNDQRSVNIRGRLFERFFVLLHITNVAANGEHLNRECSLFTDDCRCVIVGSAAYLPDEPHPPFYEVTPEGTFIDVRTIGRFCYEDDLLTVSAVFPEVQRDSQTGMANPFRDPFINSLKHRLLVYLWRRAEQDGSAMAKRRFFQYFDQLRQLRMWKMQLLDENHLFIKYTSEDVVTLRVTDPSQASFFVVYNMVTTEVIAVFENTSDELLELFENFCDLFRNATLHSEVQFPCSASSNNFARQIQRRFKDTIVNAKYGGHTEAVRRLLGQLPISAQSYSGSPYLDLSLFSYDDKWVSVMERPKTCGDHPIRFYARDSGLLKFEIQAGLLGRPINHTVRRLVAFTFHPFEPFAISVQRTNAEYVVNFHMRHCCT
;
A
#
# COMPACT_ATOMS: atom_id res chain seq x y z
N MET A 1 34.18 -10.12 -44.86
CA MET A 1 33.25 -10.53 -43.78
C MET A 1 33.46 -9.53 -42.67
N ASP A 2 32.67 -8.47 -42.65
CA ASP A 2 32.91 -7.37 -41.71
C ASP A 2 32.21 -7.67 -40.40
N HIS A 3 32.98 -8.11 -39.42
CA HIS A 3 32.51 -8.27 -38.05
C HIS A 3 32.17 -6.90 -37.47
N HIS A 4 30.90 -6.53 -37.57
CA HIS A 4 30.37 -5.30 -37.00
C HIS A 4 30.32 -5.42 -35.46
N VAL A 5 31.48 -5.24 -34.82
CA VAL A 5 31.59 -5.20 -33.36
C VAL A 5 30.73 -4.05 -32.86
N SER A 6 29.63 -4.39 -32.18
CA SER A 6 28.69 -3.45 -31.59
C SER A 6 29.30 -2.75 -30.39
N THR A 7 30.16 -1.77 -30.66
CA THR A 7 30.80 -0.93 -29.65
C THR A 7 29.72 -0.18 -28.87
N ILE A 8 29.53 -0.54 -27.60
CA ILE A 8 28.57 0.10 -26.71
C ILE A 8 28.98 1.57 -26.57
N LYS A 9 28.23 2.47 -27.21
CA LYS A 9 28.51 3.91 -27.13
C LYS A 9 28.32 4.37 -25.67
N PRO A 10 29.33 5.02 -25.05
CA PRO A 10 29.21 5.49 -23.68
C PRO A 10 28.07 6.51 -23.57
N ARG A 11 27.25 6.39 -22.53
CA ARG A 11 26.09 7.25 -22.32
C ARG A 11 26.55 8.69 -22.07
N ARG A 12 26.08 9.64 -22.88
CA ARG A 12 26.29 11.07 -22.65
C ARG A 12 25.54 11.51 -21.39
N ILE A 13 26.27 11.84 -20.33
CA ILE A 13 25.73 12.43 -19.11
C ILE A 13 25.24 13.85 -19.43
N GLN A 14 24.00 14.18 -19.03
CA GLN A 14 23.46 15.53 -19.19
C GLN A 14 24.02 16.46 -18.12
N ASN A 15 24.03 17.77 -18.39
CA ASN A 15 24.53 18.76 -17.43
C ASN A 15 23.82 18.63 -16.07
N GLN A 16 24.63 18.48 -15.02
CA GLN A 16 24.17 18.30 -13.63
C GLN A 16 24.06 19.62 -12.87
N ASN A 17 24.57 20.73 -13.42
CA ASN A 17 24.52 22.04 -12.80
C ASN A 17 23.06 22.48 -12.53
N VAL A 18 22.80 22.94 -11.30
CA VAL A 18 21.45 23.30 -10.83
C VAL A 18 20.87 24.49 -11.61
N ILE A 19 21.67 25.50 -11.93
CA ILE A 19 21.24 26.69 -12.70
C ILE A 19 20.84 26.29 -14.12
N HIS A 20 21.64 25.45 -14.79
CA HIS A 20 21.29 24.93 -16.12
C HIS A 20 19.97 24.13 -16.12
N ARG A 21 19.71 23.35 -15.07
CA ARG A 21 18.45 22.60 -14.94
C ARG A 21 17.27 23.49 -14.56
N LEU A 22 17.49 24.54 -13.78
CA LEU A 22 16.50 25.55 -13.44
C LEU A 22 16.06 26.35 -14.67
N GLU A 23 17.02 26.85 -15.46
CA GLU A 23 16.71 27.55 -16.72
C GLU A 23 16.02 26.63 -17.74
N ARG A 24 16.40 25.36 -17.81
CA ARG A 24 15.68 24.38 -18.64
C ARG A 24 14.22 24.19 -18.20
N ARG A 25 13.96 24.14 -16.88
CA ARG A 25 12.60 24.05 -16.31
C ARG A 25 11.78 25.32 -16.59
N ARG A 26 12.42 26.49 -16.68
CA ARG A 26 11.78 27.78 -17.00
C ARG A 26 11.48 27.94 -18.50
N ILE A 27 12.46 27.62 -19.36
CA ILE A 27 12.44 28.03 -20.78
C ILE A 27 11.89 26.94 -21.70
N SER A 28 12.01 25.65 -21.34
CA SER A 28 11.45 24.56 -22.16
C SER A 28 10.29 23.85 -21.48
N SER A 29 9.06 24.16 -21.89
CA SER A 29 8.14 23.05 -22.21
C SER A 29 8.83 22.24 -23.32
N GLY A 30 9.13 20.96 -23.07
CA GLY A 30 9.85 20.14 -24.05
C GLY A 30 8.98 19.74 -25.24
N LYS A 31 9.11 18.48 -25.68
CA LYS A 31 8.04 17.89 -26.50
C LYS A 31 6.72 17.97 -25.73
N ALA A 32 5.60 18.15 -26.44
CA ALA A 32 4.27 18.20 -25.82
C ALA A 32 4.07 17.02 -24.84
N GLY A 33 3.44 17.28 -23.69
CA GLY A 33 3.27 16.30 -22.61
C GLY A 33 4.51 16.05 -21.70
N THR A 34 5.72 16.48 -22.08
CA THR A 34 6.94 16.15 -21.28
C THR A 34 7.25 17.10 -20.11
N HIS A 35 6.47 18.19 -19.93
CA HIS A 35 6.72 19.22 -18.90
C HIS A 35 6.90 18.61 -17.50
N TRP A 36 5.97 17.75 -17.10
CA TRP A 36 5.96 17.11 -15.79
C TRP A 36 7.17 16.20 -15.53
N HIS A 37 7.66 15.49 -16.55
CA HIS A 37 8.90 14.71 -16.44
C HIS A 37 10.11 15.63 -16.22
N GLN A 38 10.17 16.80 -16.88
CA GLN A 38 11.25 17.76 -16.67
C GLN A 38 11.22 18.39 -15.27
N VAL A 39 10.03 18.70 -14.75
CA VAL A 39 9.83 19.13 -13.37
C VAL A 39 10.33 18.05 -12.39
N ARG A 40 9.96 16.77 -12.63
CA ARG A 40 10.42 15.64 -11.81
C ARG A 40 11.94 15.45 -11.83
N VAL A 41 12.61 15.60 -12.97
CA VAL A 41 14.09 15.52 -13.09
C VAL A 41 14.82 16.52 -12.18
N PHE A 42 14.23 17.66 -11.83
CA PHE A 42 14.85 18.64 -10.92
C PHE A 42 15.05 18.11 -9.49
N HIS A 43 14.31 17.09 -9.06
CA HIS A 43 14.49 16.46 -7.74
C HIS A 43 15.82 15.68 -7.63
N GLN A 44 16.52 15.44 -8.75
CA GLN A 44 17.92 14.95 -8.75
C GLN A 44 18.95 16.05 -8.38
N ASN A 45 18.49 17.27 -8.08
CA ASN A 45 19.28 18.42 -7.61
C ASN A 45 18.75 19.00 -6.30
N VAL A 46 17.44 18.87 -6.07
CA VAL A 46 16.77 19.23 -4.82
C VAL A 46 16.27 17.96 -4.15
N PHE A 47 16.99 17.52 -3.13
CA PHE A 47 16.77 16.27 -2.39
C PHE A 47 17.08 16.46 -0.91
N PRO A 48 16.61 15.56 -0.02
CA PRO A 48 17.03 15.52 1.37
C PRO A 48 18.54 15.27 1.47
N ASN A 49 19.26 16.08 2.24
CA ASN A 49 20.70 15.97 2.49
C ASN A 49 21.05 16.06 3.98
N PHE A 50 20.05 16.19 4.85
CA PHE A 50 20.22 16.32 6.29
C PHE A 50 19.25 15.41 7.03
N THR A 51 19.72 14.72 8.07
CA THR A 51 18.88 13.86 8.92
C THR A 51 18.95 14.29 10.38
N VAL A 52 17.80 14.60 10.98
CA VAL A 52 17.68 14.70 12.44
C VAL A 52 17.15 13.38 12.98
N VAL A 53 17.94 12.74 13.84
CA VAL A 53 17.62 11.44 14.46
C VAL A 53 16.87 11.67 15.77
N ASN A 54 15.87 10.82 16.05
CA ASN A 54 15.12 10.82 17.31
C ASN A 54 14.39 12.16 17.62
N VAL A 55 13.68 12.68 16.61
CA VAL A 55 12.80 13.85 16.71
C VAL A 55 11.68 13.57 17.70
N GLU A 56 11.46 14.50 18.64
CA GLU A 56 10.35 14.40 19.58
C GLU A 56 9.03 14.72 18.86
N LYS A 57 7.97 13.99 19.19
CA LYS A 57 6.65 14.15 18.56
C LYS A 57 5.53 14.00 19.59
N PRO A 58 4.33 14.53 19.34
CA PRO A 58 3.16 14.26 20.16
C PRO A 58 2.83 12.76 20.28
N PRO A 59 1.99 12.36 21.26
CA PRO A 59 1.55 10.99 21.47
C PRO A 59 0.51 10.56 20.41
N CYS A 60 0.97 10.43 19.17
CA CYS A 60 0.18 10.01 18.01
C CYS A 60 0.94 9.03 17.11
N PHE A 61 0.23 8.37 16.21
CA PHE A 61 0.74 7.49 15.16
C PHE A 61 0.74 8.23 13.83
N LEU A 62 1.90 8.75 13.45
CA LEU A 62 2.15 9.40 12.17
C LEU A 62 1.77 8.47 11.01
N ARG A 63 0.93 8.91 10.06
CA ARG A 63 0.39 8.02 9.01
C ARG A 63 0.83 8.34 7.59
N LYS A 64 0.41 9.47 7.01
CA LYS A 64 0.75 9.89 5.64
C LYS A 64 0.43 11.37 5.37
N PHE A 65 1.00 11.90 4.29
CA PHE A 65 0.60 13.19 3.72
C PHE A 65 -0.72 13.07 2.95
N SER A 66 -1.46 14.18 2.82
CA SER A 66 -2.49 14.36 1.81
C SER A 66 -1.89 14.26 0.39
N PRO A 67 -2.69 13.97 -0.66
CA PRO A 67 -2.16 13.80 -2.02
C PRO A 67 -1.55 15.09 -2.60
N ASP A 68 -2.02 16.25 -2.14
CA ASP A 68 -1.45 17.57 -2.47
C ASP A 68 -0.23 17.95 -1.59
N GLY A 69 0.09 17.14 -0.57
CA GLY A 69 1.22 17.33 0.35
C GLY A 69 1.04 18.42 1.42
N ARG A 70 -0.06 19.18 1.41
CA ARG A 70 -0.26 20.32 2.33
C ARG A 70 -0.56 19.90 3.76
N TYR A 71 -1.19 18.74 3.93
CA TYR A 71 -1.61 18.24 5.22
C TYR A 71 -0.91 16.92 5.55
N PHE A 72 -0.73 16.68 6.84
CA PHE A 72 -0.22 15.44 7.37
C PHE A 72 -1.22 14.87 8.38
N ILE A 73 -1.61 13.62 8.19
CA ILE A 73 -2.55 12.94 9.08
C ILE A 73 -1.82 11.99 10.05
N ALA A 74 -2.26 12.00 11.30
CA ALA A 74 -1.87 11.06 12.33
C ALA A 74 -3.10 10.57 13.09
N PHE A 75 -3.00 9.40 13.71
CA PHE A 75 -4.03 8.89 14.63
C PHE A 75 -3.60 9.17 16.06
N SER A 76 -4.51 9.58 16.95
CA SER A 76 -4.22 9.77 18.37
C SER A 76 -3.73 8.48 19.05
N SER A 77 -3.03 8.59 20.19
CA SER A 77 -2.46 7.41 20.89
C SER A 77 -3.50 6.40 21.37
N ASP A 78 -4.69 6.87 21.75
CA ASP A 78 -5.87 6.08 22.12
C ASP A 78 -6.62 5.51 20.89
N GLN A 79 -6.23 5.92 19.68
CA GLN A 79 -6.84 5.55 18.40
C GLN A 79 -8.33 5.95 18.31
N THR A 80 -8.77 7.03 18.97
CA THR A 80 -10.16 7.53 18.86
C THR A 80 -10.31 8.64 17.81
N SER A 81 -9.24 9.37 17.55
CA SER A 81 -9.27 10.64 16.83
C SER A 81 -8.25 10.70 15.70
N LEU A 82 -8.59 11.44 14.65
CA LEU A 82 -7.68 11.82 13.59
C LEU A 82 -7.13 13.23 13.86
N GLU A 83 -5.81 13.33 13.93
CA GLU A 83 -5.07 14.59 14.05
C GLU A 83 -4.64 15.04 12.66
N ILE A 84 -4.99 16.29 12.31
CA ILE A 84 -4.69 16.90 11.01
C ILE A 84 -3.74 18.07 11.24
N TYR A 85 -2.55 17.97 10.66
CA TYR A 85 -1.50 18.97 10.73
C TYR A 85 -1.31 19.66 9.38
N GLU A 86 -1.10 20.97 9.37
CA GLU A 86 -0.60 21.71 8.22
C GLU A 86 0.92 21.59 8.14
N TYR A 87 1.42 21.19 6.97
CA TYR A 87 2.85 21.10 6.71
C TYR A 87 3.42 22.46 6.29
N GLN A 88 4.35 23.00 7.08
CA GLN A 88 4.90 24.35 6.91
C GLN A 88 6.05 24.44 5.89
N GLY A 89 6.35 23.36 5.16
CA GLY A 89 7.41 23.32 4.15
C GLY A 89 8.79 22.96 4.69
N CYS A 90 9.68 22.53 3.79
CA CYS A 90 11.03 22.06 4.07
C CYS A 90 11.95 23.08 4.77
N GLN A 91 11.62 24.38 4.71
CA GLN A 91 12.41 25.47 5.28
C GLN A 91 12.00 25.88 6.71
N ALA A 92 10.91 25.32 7.26
CA ALA A 92 10.27 25.81 8.49
C ALA A 92 11.13 25.77 9.77
N ALA A 93 12.25 25.03 9.74
CA ALA A 93 13.20 24.88 10.83
C ALA A 93 14.63 25.34 10.49
N GLU A 94 14.85 26.04 9.37
CA GLU A 94 16.20 26.46 8.96
C GLU A 94 16.85 27.42 9.98
N ASP A 95 16.03 28.22 10.69
CA ASP A 95 16.48 29.08 11.80
C ASP A 95 17.00 28.29 13.01
N LEU A 96 16.49 27.08 13.25
CA LEU A 96 16.98 26.17 14.30
C LEU A 96 18.29 25.47 13.89
N LEU A 97 18.47 25.24 12.59
CA LEU A 97 19.61 24.52 12.01
C LEU A 97 20.77 25.44 11.60
N GLN A 98 20.58 26.75 11.54
CA GLN A 98 21.59 27.73 11.10
C GLN A 98 22.95 27.53 11.81
N GLY A 99 24.03 27.40 11.05
CA GLY A 99 25.37 27.14 11.60
C GLY A 99 25.49 25.76 12.29
N TYR A 100 24.77 24.75 11.81
CA TYR A 100 25.09 23.35 12.05
C TYR A 100 25.83 22.79 10.83
N GLU A 101 27.07 22.34 11.02
CA GLU A 101 27.86 21.72 9.95
C GLU A 101 27.76 20.19 10.02
N GLY A 102 27.30 19.56 8.93
CA GLY A 102 27.26 18.11 8.78
C GLY A 102 25.97 17.62 8.12
N GLU A 103 25.87 16.30 7.94
CA GLU A 103 24.74 15.65 7.26
C GLU A 103 23.74 15.01 8.24
N ILE A 104 24.12 14.85 9.52
CA ILE A 104 23.31 14.16 10.53
C ILE A 104 23.39 14.90 11.88
N LEU A 105 22.24 15.21 12.46
CA LEU A 105 22.09 15.53 13.89
C LEU A 105 21.77 14.25 14.63
N SER A 106 22.79 13.70 15.29
CA SER A 106 22.73 12.42 16.00
C SER A 106 22.00 12.55 17.36
N ASN A 107 21.80 11.44 18.07
CA ASN A 107 21.20 11.46 19.40
C ASN A 107 22.20 11.92 20.50
N GLY A 108 22.85 13.07 20.29
CA GLY A 108 23.72 13.74 21.24
C GLY A 108 22.94 14.35 22.41
N ASN A 109 23.60 14.49 23.56
CA ASN A 109 23.02 15.05 24.78
C ASN A 109 23.39 16.54 24.99
N ASP A 110 23.98 17.19 23.99
CA ASP A 110 24.25 18.63 24.07
C ASP A 110 22.94 19.42 24.01
N GLN A 111 22.92 20.56 24.72
CA GLN A 111 21.71 21.36 24.90
C GLN A 111 21.11 21.88 23.59
N ARG A 112 21.94 22.06 22.55
CA ARG A 112 21.53 22.51 21.22
C ARG A 112 20.81 21.39 20.47
N SER A 113 21.39 20.20 20.39
CA SER A 113 20.76 19.03 19.77
C SER A 113 19.44 18.65 20.44
N VAL A 114 19.36 18.69 21.78
CA VAL A 114 18.12 18.44 22.51
C VAL A 114 17.04 19.46 22.15
N ASN A 115 17.37 20.75 22.14
CA ASN A 115 16.44 21.83 21.77
C ASN A 115 15.94 21.68 20.32
N ILE A 116 16.84 21.40 19.36
CA ILE A 116 16.46 21.17 17.96
C ILE A 116 15.50 19.97 17.85
N ARG A 117 15.80 18.81 18.49
CA ARG A 117 14.94 17.62 18.43
C ARG A 117 13.56 17.83 19.07
N GLY A 118 13.50 18.58 20.18
CA GLY A 118 12.26 18.92 20.86
C GLY A 118 11.35 19.85 20.05
N ARG A 119 11.94 20.76 19.28
CA ARG A 119 11.21 21.79 18.52
C ARG A 119 10.99 21.47 17.05
N LEU A 120 11.59 20.43 16.50
CA LEU A 120 11.52 20.17 15.06
C LEU A 120 10.10 19.86 14.60
N PHE A 121 9.34 19.06 15.37
CA PHE A 121 7.99 18.66 14.99
C PHE A 121 7.02 19.85 14.92
N GLU A 122 7.01 20.72 15.95
CA GLU A 122 6.16 21.92 15.98
C GLU A 122 6.44 22.89 14.83
N ARG A 123 7.67 22.91 14.28
CA ARG A 123 8.02 23.74 13.13
C ARG A 123 7.48 23.19 11.82
N PHE A 124 7.59 21.88 11.59
CA PHE A 124 7.12 21.28 10.34
C PHE A 124 5.60 21.04 10.32
N PHE A 125 4.98 20.82 11.47
CA PHE A 125 3.60 20.36 11.60
C PHE A 125 2.81 21.19 12.60
N VAL A 126 2.03 22.14 12.10
CA VAL A 126 1.09 22.93 12.92
C VAL A 126 -0.22 22.18 13.01
N LEU A 127 -0.65 21.81 14.21
CA LEU A 127 -1.93 21.12 14.42
C LEU A 127 -3.09 22.06 14.05
N LEU A 128 -3.91 21.67 13.07
CA LEU A 128 -5.12 22.39 12.69
C LEU A 128 -6.34 21.85 13.44
N HIS A 129 -6.56 20.54 13.38
CA HIS A 129 -7.78 19.90 13.87
C HIS A 129 -7.48 18.56 14.54
N ILE A 130 -8.20 18.27 15.62
CA ILE A 130 -8.37 16.92 16.16
C ILE A 130 -9.85 16.57 15.96
N THR A 131 -10.11 15.56 15.15
CA THR A 131 -11.48 15.10 14.85
C THR A 131 -11.69 13.75 15.51
N ASN A 132 -12.53 13.67 16.54
CA ASN A 132 -12.94 12.39 17.10
C ASN A 132 -13.89 11.71 16.10
N VAL A 133 -13.55 10.47 15.72
CA VAL A 133 -14.19 9.72 14.63
C VAL A 133 -14.49 8.26 14.99
N ALA A 134 -14.11 7.81 16.19
CA ALA A 134 -14.46 6.49 16.71
C ALA A 134 -15.21 6.65 18.05
N ALA A 135 -16.48 6.27 18.05
CA ALA A 135 -17.37 6.39 19.20
C ALA A 135 -17.34 5.12 20.07
N ASN A 136 -17.89 5.22 21.29
CA ASN A 136 -18.38 4.07 22.06
C ASN A 136 -17.40 2.88 22.26
N GLY A 137 -16.11 3.16 22.45
CA GLY A 137 -15.10 2.10 22.69
C GLY A 137 -14.56 1.44 21.42
N GLU A 138 -14.86 1.98 20.25
CA GLU A 138 -14.18 1.66 19.01
C GLU A 138 -12.73 2.19 18.99
N HIS A 139 -11.86 1.52 18.24
CA HIS A 139 -10.52 1.99 17.92
C HIS A 139 -10.30 2.05 16.41
N LEU A 140 -9.68 3.12 15.94
CA LEU A 140 -9.31 3.34 14.54
C LEU A 140 -8.25 2.33 14.09
N ASN A 141 -8.56 1.64 12.99
CA ASN A 141 -7.59 0.86 12.25
C ASN A 141 -6.62 1.81 11.54
N ARG A 142 -5.46 2.02 12.16
CA ARG A 142 -4.38 2.90 11.66
C ARG A 142 -3.90 2.58 10.25
N GLU A 143 -4.11 1.37 9.74
CA GLU A 143 -3.76 1.04 8.35
C GLU A 143 -4.83 1.51 7.35
N CYS A 144 -6.09 1.65 7.78
CA CYS A 144 -7.21 2.14 7.00
C CYS A 144 -7.29 3.67 7.01
N SER A 145 -6.67 4.29 6.01
CA SER A 145 -6.74 5.74 5.76
C SER A 145 -6.74 5.98 4.26
N LEU A 146 -7.87 6.33 3.67
CA LEU A 146 -8.05 6.52 2.24
C LEU A 146 -8.52 7.96 1.97
N PHE A 147 -7.93 8.66 1.02
CA PHE A 147 -8.46 9.96 0.57
C PHE A 147 -9.50 9.75 -0.52
N THR A 148 -10.52 10.60 -0.59
CA THR A 148 -11.39 10.66 -1.78
C THR A 148 -10.62 11.18 -2.99
N ASP A 149 -11.10 10.85 -4.19
CA ASP A 149 -10.44 11.15 -5.48
C ASP A 149 -10.29 12.67 -5.71
N ASP A 150 -11.23 13.45 -5.18
CA ASP A 150 -11.20 14.92 -5.17
C ASP A 150 -10.25 15.51 -4.09
N CYS A 151 -9.59 14.65 -3.32
CA CYS A 151 -8.68 14.94 -2.21
C CYS A 151 -9.30 15.73 -1.05
N ARG A 152 -10.63 15.85 -0.95
CA ARG A 152 -11.30 16.68 0.08
C ARG A 152 -11.56 15.96 1.39
N CYS A 153 -11.86 14.66 1.32
CA CYS A 153 -12.24 13.86 2.48
C CYS A 153 -11.24 12.75 2.75
N VAL A 154 -11.19 12.30 4.00
CA VAL A 154 -10.44 11.12 4.43
C VAL A 154 -11.38 10.11 5.06
N ILE A 155 -11.38 8.90 4.52
CA ILE A 155 -12.11 7.74 5.01
C ILE A 155 -11.17 6.98 5.94
N VAL A 156 -11.62 6.76 7.16
CA VAL A 156 -10.97 5.93 8.18
C VAL A 156 -11.89 4.77 8.55
N GLY A 157 -11.31 3.64 8.94
CA GLY A 157 -12.08 2.52 9.48
C GLY A 157 -11.87 2.41 10.99
N SER A 158 -12.95 2.27 11.75
CA SER A 158 -12.92 1.88 13.16
C SER A 158 -13.24 0.39 13.34
N ALA A 159 -12.95 -0.15 14.53
CA ALA A 159 -13.38 -1.48 14.94
C ALA A 159 -13.66 -1.49 16.45
N ALA A 160 -14.80 -2.06 16.85
CA ALA A 160 -15.11 -2.38 18.24
C ALA A 160 -14.88 -3.87 18.51
N TYR A 161 -14.52 -4.19 19.75
CA TYR A 161 -14.65 -5.56 20.25
C TYR A 161 -16.08 -5.74 20.77
N LEU A 162 -16.88 -6.52 20.05
CA LEU A 162 -18.22 -6.89 20.51
C LEU A 162 -18.09 -8.01 21.57
N PRO A 163 -18.70 -7.89 22.76
CA PRO A 163 -18.85 -9.02 23.67
C PRO A 163 -19.79 -10.06 23.03
N ASP A 164 -19.60 -11.34 23.34
CA ASP A 164 -20.35 -12.45 22.70
C ASP A 164 -21.88 -12.29 22.84
N GLU A 165 -22.36 -11.70 23.95
CA GLU A 165 -23.74 -11.25 24.14
C GLU A 165 -23.80 -10.01 25.06
N PRO A 166 -24.84 -9.14 24.94
CA PRO A 166 -25.82 -9.05 23.87
C PRO A 166 -25.35 -8.11 22.74
N HIS A 167 -25.72 -8.43 21.50
CA HIS A 167 -25.38 -7.62 20.33
C HIS A 167 -26.19 -6.31 20.34
N PRO A 168 -25.55 -5.12 20.16
CA PRO A 168 -26.28 -3.86 20.05
C PRO A 168 -27.01 -3.77 18.70
N PRO A 169 -28.16 -3.08 18.62
CA PRO A 169 -28.80 -2.79 17.35
C PRO A 169 -27.91 -1.87 16.50
N PHE A 170 -27.79 -2.18 15.20
CA PHE A 170 -27.06 -1.35 14.25
C PHE A 170 -27.74 0.01 14.10
N TYR A 171 -26.97 1.09 14.20
CA TYR A 171 -27.45 2.43 13.88
C TYR A 171 -27.31 2.69 12.38
N GLU A 172 -28.37 3.24 11.79
CA GLU A 172 -28.34 3.80 10.43
C GLU A 172 -27.71 5.19 10.47
N VAL A 173 -27.08 5.58 9.36
CA VAL A 173 -26.05 6.61 9.35
C VAL A 173 -26.32 7.51 8.11
N THR A 174 -27.01 8.64 8.33
CA THR A 174 -27.85 9.46 7.42
C THR A 174 -27.12 10.64 6.69
N PRO A 175 -27.76 11.64 6.02
CA PRO A 175 -27.04 12.70 5.28
C PRO A 175 -26.09 13.61 6.09
N GLU A 176 -26.10 13.54 7.42
CA GLU A 176 -25.36 14.44 8.33
C GLU A 176 -23.87 14.09 8.53
N GLY A 177 -23.37 13.02 7.90
CA GLY A 177 -21.94 12.65 7.87
C GLY A 177 -21.70 11.20 7.48
N THR A 178 -22.71 10.60 6.87
CA THR A 178 -23.17 9.28 7.26
C THR A 178 -22.40 8.07 6.69
N PHE A 179 -23.06 6.91 6.68
CA PHE A 179 -22.68 5.63 6.06
C PHE A 179 -23.92 4.68 5.97
N ILE A 180 -24.79 4.85 4.97
CA ILE A 180 -25.94 3.95 4.72
C ILE A 180 -25.42 2.60 4.18
N ASP A 181 -25.94 1.45 4.64
CA ASP A 181 -25.69 0.18 3.96
C ASP A 181 -26.42 0.17 2.61
N VAL A 182 -25.68 0.48 1.55
CA VAL A 182 -26.18 0.44 0.17
C VAL A 182 -26.30 -1.01 -0.32
N ARG A 183 -25.40 -1.90 0.10
CA ARG A 183 -25.35 -3.30 -0.37
C ARG A 183 -24.39 -4.16 0.44
N THR A 184 -24.93 -5.09 1.21
CA THR A 184 -24.17 -6.23 1.75
C THR A 184 -23.89 -7.28 0.66
N ILE A 185 -22.62 -7.65 0.46
CA ILE A 185 -22.19 -8.65 -0.53
C ILE A 185 -21.61 -9.88 0.19
N GLY A 186 -22.20 -11.06 -0.02
CA GLY A 186 -21.62 -12.31 0.48
C GLY A 186 -22.62 -13.45 0.62
N ARG A 187 -23.42 -13.45 1.68
CA ARG A 187 -24.46 -14.48 1.92
C ARG A 187 -25.52 -14.44 0.82
N PHE A 188 -25.92 -13.23 0.47
CA PHE A 188 -26.87 -12.92 -0.59
C PHE A 188 -26.20 -12.09 -1.69
N CYS A 189 -26.81 -12.09 -2.87
CA CYS A 189 -26.35 -11.33 -4.04
C CYS A 189 -27.33 -10.22 -4.44
N TYR A 190 -28.62 -10.41 -4.15
CA TYR A 190 -29.66 -9.39 -4.27
C TYR A 190 -30.27 -9.08 -2.90
N GLU A 191 -30.88 -7.90 -2.77
CA GLU A 191 -31.47 -7.42 -1.52
C GLU A 191 -32.74 -8.20 -1.12
N ASP A 192 -33.47 -8.75 -2.10
CA ASP A 192 -34.68 -9.55 -1.94
C ASP A 192 -34.42 -11.07 -1.80
N ASP A 193 -33.17 -11.54 -1.98
CA ASP A 193 -32.77 -12.93 -1.72
C ASP A 193 -33.17 -13.36 -0.30
N LEU A 194 -32.95 -12.50 0.71
CA LEU A 194 -33.27 -12.81 2.12
C LEU A 194 -34.77 -13.00 2.34
N LEU A 195 -35.60 -12.17 1.71
CA LEU A 195 -37.06 -12.28 1.79
C LEU A 195 -37.54 -13.58 1.14
N THR A 196 -36.98 -13.91 -0.02
CA THR A 196 -37.29 -15.14 -0.77
C THR A 196 -36.89 -16.39 0.01
N VAL A 197 -35.68 -16.42 0.58
CA VAL A 197 -35.20 -17.54 1.42
C VAL A 197 -36.02 -17.66 2.71
N SER A 198 -36.37 -16.54 3.35
CA SER A 198 -37.20 -16.52 4.57
C SER A 198 -38.59 -17.10 4.35
N ALA A 199 -39.19 -16.88 3.16
CA ALA A 199 -40.49 -17.44 2.82
C ALA A 199 -40.50 -18.97 2.67
N VAL A 200 -39.36 -19.58 2.33
CA VAL A 200 -39.20 -21.04 2.20
C VAL A 200 -38.63 -21.68 3.47
N PHE A 201 -37.78 -20.97 4.19
CA PHE A 201 -37.10 -21.41 5.40
C PHE A 201 -37.35 -20.43 6.57
N PRO A 202 -38.48 -20.56 7.31
CA PRO A 202 -38.87 -19.63 8.38
C PRO A 202 -37.93 -19.59 9.59
N GLU A 203 -36.93 -20.47 9.64
CA GLU A 203 -35.84 -20.47 10.62
C GLU A 203 -34.86 -19.33 10.32
N VAL A 204 -34.53 -19.09 9.04
CA VAL A 204 -33.66 -17.99 8.59
C VAL A 204 -34.24 -16.63 8.98
N GLN A 205 -35.57 -16.48 8.92
CA GLN A 205 -36.24 -15.25 9.31
C GLN A 205 -36.17 -14.99 10.82
N ARG A 206 -36.33 -16.04 11.64
CA ARG A 206 -36.22 -15.95 13.11
C ARG A 206 -34.80 -15.62 13.56
N ASP A 207 -33.81 -16.26 12.96
CA ASP A 207 -32.39 -15.99 13.17
C ASP A 207 -32.04 -14.52 12.81
N SER A 208 -32.53 -14.03 11.68
CA SER A 208 -32.35 -12.62 11.28
C SER A 208 -33.08 -11.62 12.18
N GLN A 209 -34.26 -11.94 12.70
CA GLN A 209 -35.03 -11.05 13.59
C GLN A 209 -34.53 -11.04 15.04
N THR A 210 -33.88 -12.10 15.50
CA THR A 210 -33.35 -12.21 16.88
C THR A 210 -31.91 -11.73 17.01
N GLY A 211 -31.24 -11.37 15.91
CA GLY A 211 -29.81 -11.08 15.89
C GLY A 211 -28.92 -12.33 16.01
N MET A 212 -29.50 -13.53 16.18
CA MET A 212 -28.79 -14.81 16.30
C MET A 212 -28.50 -15.47 14.94
N ALA A 213 -28.52 -14.72 13.85
CA ALA A 213 -28.14 -15.21 12.54
C ALA A 213 -26.71 -15.74 12.56
N ASN A 214 -26.55 -17.06 12.55
CA ASN A 214 -25.27 -17.75 12.46
C ASN A 214 -24.85 -17.86 10.99
N PRO A 215 -24.17 -16.86 10.38
CA PRO A 215 -24.04 -16.74 8.92
C PRO A 215 -23.07 -17.79 8.34
N PHE A 216 -22.42 -18.55 9.23
CA PHE A 216 -21.44 -19.59 8.94
C PHE A 216 -22.00 -21.02 9.15
N ARG A 217 -23.26 -21.17 9.56
CA ARG A 217 -23.94 -22.47 9.79
C ARG A 217 -25.15 -22.73 8.89
N ASP A 218 -25.34 -21.94 7.83
CA ASP A 218 -26.39 -22.18 6.83
C ASP A 218 -26.31 -23.64 6.31
N PRO A 219 -27.42 -24.40 6.32
CA PRO A 219 -27.44 -25.76 5.76
C PRO A 219 -27.35 -25.77 4.23
N PHE A 220 -27.57 -24.61 3.59
CA PHE A 220 -27.52 -24.39 2.15
C PHE A 220 -26.25 -23.64 1.72
N ILE A 221 -25.91 -23.77 0.43
CA ILE A 221 -24.81 -23.01 -0.18
C ILE A 221 -25.30 -21.59 -0.47
N ASN A 222 -24.61 -20.58 0.08
CA ASN A 222 -24.99 -19.18 -0.07
C ASN A 222 -24.89 -18.66 -1.53
N SER A 223 -25.58 -17.56 -1.86
CA SER A 223 -25.77 -17.10 -3.25
C SER A 223 -24.45 -16.88 -4.00
N LEU A 224 -23.47 -16.21 -3.38
CA LEU A 224 -22.18 -15.93 -3.99
C LEU A 224 -21.33 -17.20 -4.19
N LYS A 225 -21.33 -18.10 -3.20
CA LYS A 225 -20.65 -19.40 -3.28
C LYS A 225 -21.28 -20.29 -4.36
N HIS A 226 -22.61 -20.29 -4.47
CA HIS A 226 -23.34 -21.02 -5.49
C HIS A 226 -22.96 -20.53 -6.89
N ARG A 227 -22.95 -19.20 -7.12
CA ARG A 227 -22.52 -18.61 -8.41
C ARG A 227 -21.08 -18.98 -8.79
N LEU A 228 -20.16 -19.01 -7.81
CA LEU A 228 -18.79 -19.51 -8.02
C LEU A 228 -18.76 -20.99 -8.43
N LEU A 229 -19.50 -21.86 -7.75
CA LEU A 229 -19.57 -23.29 -8.07
C LEU A 229 -20.21 -23.54 -9.45
N VAL A 230 -21.28 -22.80 -9.80
CA VAL A 230 -21.93 -22.85 -11.11
C VAL A 230 -21.00 -22.38 -12.22
N TYR A 231 -20.22 -21.32 -12.00
CA TYR A 231 -19.20 -20.87 -12.96
C TYR A 231 -18.15 -21.97 -13.20
N LEU A 232 -17.61 -22.56 -12.13
CA LEU A 232 -16.60 -23.63 -12.23
C LEU A 232 -17.17 -24.88 -12.92
N TRP A 233 -18.42 -25.25 -12.66
CA TRP A 233 -19.11 -26.32 -13.40
C TRP A 233 -19.25 -25.98 -14.89
N ARG A 234 -19.80 -24.80 -15.22
CA ARG A 234 -19.98 -24.35 -16.61
C ARG A 234 -18.67 -24.33 -17.39
N ARG A 235 -17.56 -23.91 -16.76
CA ARG A 235 -16.22 -23.97 -17.35
C ARG A 235 -15.75 -25.41 -17.60
N ALA A 236 -15.95 -26.32 -16.64
CA ALA A 236 -15.64 -27.75 -16.82
C ALA A 236 -16.55 -28.44 -17.85
N GLU A 237 -17.74 -27.88 -18.12
CA GLU A 237 -18.65 -28.33 -19.17
C GLU A 237 -18.26 -27.82 -20.55
N GLN A 238 -17.86 -26.55 -20.67
CA GLN A 238 -17.35 -25.93 -21.89
C GLN A 238 -16.02 -26.54 -22.36
N ASP A 239 -15.15 -26.95 -21.44
CA ASP A 239 -13.92 -27.70 -21.75
C ASP A 239 -14.20 -29.05 -22.44
N GLY A 240 -15.42 -29.60 -22.30
CA GLY A 240 -15.85 -30.86 -22.92
C GLY A 240 -15.19 -32.12 -22.35
N SER A 241 -14.07 -32.00 -21.63
CA SER A 241 -13.32 -33.13 -21.09
C SER A 241 -14.05 -33.82 -19.94
N ALA A 242 -14.19 -35.14 -20.04
CA ALA A 242 -14.61 -35.98 -18.93
C ALA A 242 -13.67 -35.84 -17.71
N MET A 243 -12.40 -35.47 -17.93
CA MET A 243 -11.44 -35.22 -16.84
C MET A 243 -11.77 -33.94 -16.07
N ALA A 244 -12.15 -32.86 -16.75
CA ALA A 244 -12.52 -31.60 -16.11
C ALA A 244 -13.77 -31.77 -15.23
N LYS A 245 -14.81 -32.43 -15.75
CA LYS A 245 -16.03 -32.75 -14.99
C LYS A 245 -15.72 -33.63 -13.76
N ARG A 246 -14.89 -34.67 -13.91
CA ARG A 246 -14.45 -35.52 -12.78
C ARG A 246 -13.65 -34.73 -11.75
N ARG A 247 -12.74 -33.85 -12.17
CA ARG A 247 -11.95 -32.99 -11.29
C ARG A 247 -12.81 -32.01 -10.50
N PHE A 248 -13.85 -31.44 -11.10
CA PHE A 248 -14.84 -30.63 -10.39
C PHE A 248 -15.52 -31.43 -9.26
N PHE A 249 -16.04 -32.63 -9.54
CA PHE A 249 -16.67 -33.47 -8.51
C PHE A 249 -15.68 -33.93 -7.43
N GLN A 250 -14.45 -34.29 -7.80
CA GLN A 250 -13.39 -34.68 -6.86
C GLN A 250 -13.07 -33.59 -5.84
N TYR A 251 -13.10 -32.32 -6.25
CA TYR A 251 -12.78 -31.18 -5.40
C TYR A 251 -14.01 -30.39 -4.92
N PHE A 252 -15.23 -30.87 -5.18
CA PHE A 252 -16.48 -30.14 -4.91
C PHE A 252 -16.59 -29.68 -3.45
N ASP A 253 -16.33 -30.58 -2.49
CA ASP A 253 -16.39 -30.25 -1.06
C ASP A 253 -15.33 -29.23 -0.64
N GLN A 254 -14.13 -29.30 -1.21
CA GLN A 254 -13.08 -28.32 -0.94
C GLN A 254 -13.47 -26.93 -1.49
N LEU A 255 -13.99 -26.88 -2.72
CA LEU A 255 -14.49 -25.64 -3.35
C LEU A 255 -15.66 -25.03 -2.57
N ARG A 256 -16.56 -25.88 -2.05
CA ARG A 256 -17.68 -25.50 -1.18
C ARG A 256 -17.21 -24.89 0.15
N GLN A 257 -16.16 -25.44 0.75
CA GLN A 257 -15.59 -24.98 2.03
C GLN A 257 -14.74 -23.71 1.94
N LEU A 258 -14.31 -23.28 0.74
CA LEU A 258 -13.49 -22.08 0.57
C LEU A 258 -14.13 -20.82 1.20
N ARG A 259 -13.35 -20.06 1.97
CA ARG A 259 -13.75 -18.79 2.61
C ARG A 259 -13.13 -17.60 1.89
N MET A 260 -13.79 -16.44 1.94
CA MET A 260 -13.21 -15.18 1.45
C MET A 260 -12.10 -14.76 2.42
N TRP A 261 -10.90 -14.50 1.88
CA TRP A 261 -9.73 -14.10 2.67
C TRP A 261 -9.45 -12.60 2.57
N LYS A 262 -9.51 -12.09 1.34
CA LYS A 262 -9.24 -10.70 1.00
C LYS A 262 -10.08 -10.33 -0.23
N MET A 263 -10.40 -9.05 -0.35
CA MET A 263 -11.02 -8.49 -1.54
C MET A 263 -10.42 -7.12 -1.86
N GLN A 264 -10.56 -6.68 -3.10
CA GLN A 264 -10.39 -5.29 -3.53
C GLN A 264 -11.46 -4.97 -4.58
N LEU A 265 -11.79 -3.69 -4.74
CA LEU A 265 -12.46 -3.20 -5.94
C LEU A 265 -11.42 -3.12 -7.08
N LEU A 266 -11.84 -3.45 -8.30
CA LEU A 266 -11.10 -3.16 -9.53
C LEU A 266 -11.61 -1.87 -10.18
N ASP A 267 -12.91 -1.64 -10.07
CA ASP A 267 -13.64 -0.45 -10.52
C ASP A 267 -14.95 -0.34 -9.70
N GLU A 268 -15.86 0.54 -10.13
CA GLU A 268 -17.17 0.78 -9.51
C GLU A 268 -18.07 -0.47 -9.43
N ASN A 269 -17.88 -1.46 -10.32
CA ASN A 269 -18.78 -2.58 -10.53
C ASN A 269 -18.14 -3.94 -10.21
N HIS A 270 -16.81 -4.06 -10.22
CA HIS A 270 -16.12 -5.34 -10.13
C HIS A 270 -15.32 -5.52 -8.84
N LEU A 271 -15.64 -6.57 -8.09
CA LEU A 271 -14.84 -7.07 -6.98
C LEU A 271 -13.84 -8.13 -7.45
N PHE A 272 -12.62 -8.05 -6.93
CA PHE A 272 -11.60 -9.07 -7.04
C PHE A 272 -11.38 -9.74 -5.68
N ILE A 273 -11.89 -10.96 -5.56
CA ILE A 273 -12.01 -11.71 -4.29
C ILE A 273 -11.01 -12.86 -4.29
N LYS A 274 -10.24 -13.00 -3.21
CA LYS A 274 -9.37 -14.16 -2.98
C LYS A 274 -10.05 -15.14 -2.02
N TYR A 275 -10.33 -16.34 -2.51
CA TYR A 275 -10.81 -17.47 -1.75
C TYR A 275 -9.67 -18.42 -1.36
N THR A 276 -9.73 -18.97 -0.15
CA THR A 276 -8.77 -19.96 0.38
C THR A 276 -9.42 -20.86 1.43
N SER A 277 -8.69 -21.82 2.02
CA SER A 277 -9.21 -22.70 3.06
C SER A 277 -9.51 -21.95 4.36
N GLU A 278 -10.42 -22.49 5.17
CA GLU A 278 -10.84 -21.89 6.44
C GLU A 278 -9.68 -21.75 7.43
N ASP A 279 -8.73 -22.70 7.46
CA ASP A 279 -7.58 -22.65 8.36
C ASP A 279 -6.59 -21.51 8.04
N VAL A 280 -6.51 -21.09 6.77
CA VAL A 280 -5.74 -19.90 6.38
C VAL A 280 -6.51 -18.63 6.76
N VAL A 281 -7.83 -18.60 6.55
CA VAL A 281 -8.67 -17.43 6.92
C VAL A 281 -8.74 -17.22 8.44
N THR A 282 -8.74 -18.29 9.22
CA THR A 282 -8.72 -18.25 10.69
C THR A 282 -7.30 -18.14 11.28
N LEU A 283 -6.28 -17.91 10.44
CA LEU A 283 -4.86 -17.80 10.82
C LEU A 283 -4.28 -19.03 11.56
N ARG A 284 -5.00 -20.16 11.57
CA ARG A 284 -4.52 -21.45 12.12
C ARG A 284 -3.33 -22.00 11.32
N VAL A 285 -3.29 -21.71 10.02
CA VAL A 285 -2.21 -22.07 9.10
C VAL A 285 -1.71 -20.82 8.39
N THR A 286 -0.43 -20.49 8.59
CA THR A 286 0.23 -19.35 7.92
C THR A 286 0.90 -19.72 6.60
N ASP A 287 0.80 -20.97 6.15
CA ASP A 287 1.51 -21.47 4.97
C ASP A 287 0.91 -20.93 3.64
N PRO A 288 1.66 -20.15 2.84
CA PRO A 288 1.20 -19.65 1.54
C PRO A 288 1.07 -20.74 0.45
N SER A 289 1.50 -21.98 0.72
CA SER A 289 1.47 -23.08 -0.26
C SER A 289 0.06 -23.55 -0.63
N GLN A 290 -0.94 -23.24 0.21
CA GLN A 290 -2.33 -23.66 0.04
C GLN A 290 -2.95 -23.18 -1.28
N ALA A 291 -3.81 -24.02 -1.85
CA ALA A 291 -4.58 -23.66 -3.03
C ALA A 291 -5.49 -22.45 -2.71
N SER A 292 -5.46 -21.45 -3.57
CA SER A 292 -6.35 -20.30 -3.48
C SER A 292 -6.83 -19.89 -4.86
N PHE A 293 -8.03 -19.31 -4.90
CA PHE A 293 -8.70 -18.90 -6.12
C PHE A 293 -8.93 -17.40 -6.09
N PHE A 294 -8.68 -16.75 -7.22
CA PHE A 294 -9.01 -15.36 -7.45
C PHE A 294 -10.26 -15.28 -8.32
N VAL A 295 -11.24 -14.50 -7.90
CA VAL A 295 -12.58 -14.44 -8.50
C VAL A 295 -12.89 -12.99 -8.85
N VAL A 296 -13.22 -12.73 -10.12
CA VAL A 296 -13.78 -11.46 -10.57
C VAL A 296 -15.30 -11.57 -10.54
N TYR A 297 -15.95 -10.75 -9.72
CA TYR A 297 -17.39 -10.73 -9.51
C TYR A 297 -17.97 -9.35 -9.85
N ASN A 298 -18.97 -9.31 -10.73
CA ASN A 298 -19.72 -8.09 -11.02
C ASN A 298 -20.84 -7.92 -9.99
N MET A 299 -20.79 -6.81 -9.26
CA MET A 299 -21.73 -6.48 -8.19
C MET A 299 -23.12 -6.06 -8.68
N VAL A 300 -23.24 -5.64 -9.94
CA VAL A 300 -24.49 -5.16 -10.57
C VAL A 300 -25.24 -6.30 -11.23
N THR A 301 -24.59 -7.07 -12.12
CA THR A 301 -25.21 -8.24 -12.76
C THR A 301 -25.26 -9.47 -11.85
N THR A 302 -24.53 -9.44 -10.73
CA THR A 302 -24.32 -10.55 -9.79
C THR A 302 -23.59 -11.76 -10.42
N GLU A 303 -22.80 -11.56 -11.46
CA GLU A 303 -22.13 -12.65 -12.19
C GLU A 303 -20.66 -12.81 -11.80
N VAL A 304 -20.21 -14.06 -11.77
CA VAL A 304 -18.78 -14.39 -11.74
C VAL A 304 -18.27 -14.34 -13.18
N ILE A 305 -17.37 -13.40 -13.46
CA ILE A 305 -16.79 -13.19 -14.79
C ILE A 305 -15.61 -14.15 -15.02
N ALA A 306 -14.70 -14.23 -14.04
CA ALA A 306 -13.47 -14.97 -14.16
C ALA A 306 -13.08 -15.65 -12.84
N VAL A 307 -12.47 -16.83 -12.95
CA VAL A 307 -11.86 -17.54 -11.82
C VAL A 307 -10.48 -18.04 -12.22
N PHE A 308 -9.47 -17.71 -11.41
CA PHE A 308 -8.08 -18.08 -11.62
C PHE A 308 -7.53 -18.85 -10.41
N GLU A 309 -6.79 -19.92 -10.63
CA GLU A 309 -5.98 -20.56 -9.58
C GLU A 309 -4.80 -19.65 -9.20
N ASN A 310 -4.25 -19.80 -7.99
CA ASN A 310 -3.05 -19.07 -7.55
C ASN A 310 -1.76 -19.46 -8.29
N THR A 311 -1.86 -20.35 -9.27
CA THR A 311 -0.81 -20.75 -10.22
C THR A 311 -1.14 -20.38 -11.66
N SER A 312 -2.12 -19.48 -11.89
CA SER A 312 -2.53 -19.03 -13.22
C SER A 312 -1.51 -18.09 -13.87
N ASP A 313 -0.93 -18.50 -14.99
CA ASP A 313 -0.08 -17.66 -15.83
C ASP A 313 -0.86 -16.50 -16.49
N GLU A 314 -2.12 -16.70 -16.83
CA GLU A 314 -3.02 -15.68 -17.40
C GLU A 314 -3.22 -14.51 -16.42
N LEU A 315 -3.56 -14.81 -15.15
CA LEU A 315 -3.69 -13.78 -14.13
C LEU A 315 -2.33 -13.11 -13.83
N LEU A 316 -1.22 -13.86 -13.91
CA LEU A 316 0.10 -13.26 -13.78
C LEU A 316 0.37 -12.28 -14.92
N GLU A 317 0.12 -12.65 -16.18
CA GLU A 317 0.31 -11.76 -17.33
C GLU A 317 -0.52 -10.48 -17.21
N LEU A 318 -1.80 -10.60 -16.82
CA LEU A 318 -2.66 -9.45 -16.51
C LEU A 318 -2.05 -8.57 -15.40
N PHE A 319 -1.51 -9.17 -14.35
CA PHE A 319 -0.87 -8.43 -13.25
C PHE A 319 0.47 -7.79 -13.64
N GLU A 320 1.32 -8.43 -14.45
CA GLU A 320 2.60 -7.85 -14.90
C GLU A 320 2.36 -6.69 -15.89
N ASN A 321 1.33 -6.78 -16.75
CA ASN A 321 1.03 -5.80 -17.80
C ASN A 321 0.11 -4.65 -17.35
N PHE A 322 -0.76 -4.87 -16.35
CA PHE A 322 -1.76 -3.89 -15.90
C PHE A 322 -1.72 -3.63 -14.37
N CYS A 323 -0.54 -3.82 -13.75
CA CYS A 323 -0.32 -3.67 -12.30
C CYS A 323 -0.89 -2.37 -11.69
N ASP A 324 -0.88 -1.27 -12.45
CA ASP A 324 -1.36 0.05 -12.01
C ASP A 324 -2.88 0.12 -11.84
N LEU A 325 -3.65 -0.67 -12.60
CA LEU A 325 -5.11 -0.79 -12.44
C LEU A 325 -5.44 -1.51 -11.13
N PHE A 326 -4.72 -2.58 -10.78
CA PHE A 326 -4.87 -3.25 -9.47
C PHE A 326 -4.50 -2.38 -8.27
N ARG A 327 -3.87 -1.22 -8.48
CA ARG A 327 -3.41 -0.28 -7.44
C ARG A 327 -4.23 1.00 -7.35
N ASN A 328 -5.12 1.27 -8.32
CA ASN A 328 -5.74 2.58 -8.55
C ASN A 328 -4.68 3.71 -8.58
N ALA A 329 -3.61 3.51 -9.36
CA ALA A 329 -2.38 4.32 -9.32
C ALA A 329 -2.47 5.72 -9.97
N THR A 330 -3.68 6.20 -10.26
CA THR A 330 -3.97 7.52 -10.85
C THR A 330 -5.11 8.26 -10.13
N LEU A 331 -5.60 7.74 -9.00
CA LEU A 331 -6.83 8.17 -8.33
C LEU A 331 -6.92 9.70 -8.09
N HIS A 332 -5.81 10.30 -7.65
CA HIS A 332 -5.74 11.71 -7.25
C HIS A 332 -5.19 12.65 -8.33
N SER A 333 -4.75 12.11 -9.48
CA SER A 333 -4.32 12.90 -10.65
C SER A 333 -4.02 12.01 -11.86
N GLU A 334 -4.49 12.42 -13.04
CA GLU A 334 -4.10 11.83 -14.34
C GLU A 334 -2.58 11.92 -14.62
N VAL A 335 -1.87 12.82 -13.92
CA VAL A 335 -0.43 13.06 -14.08
C VAL A 335 0.41 12.40 -12.98
N GLN A 336 -0.12 11.35 -12.35
CA GLN A 336 0.72 10.49 -11.54
C GLN A 336 1.72 9.74 -12.45
N PHE A 337 2.95 9.60 -11.95
CA PHE A 337 3.99 8.80 -12.61
C PHE A 337 4.08 7.47 -11.84
N PRO A 338 3.17 6.51 -12.09
CA PRO A 338 3.21 5.24 -11.40
C PRO A 338 4.55 4.56 -11.63
N CYS A 339 5.04 3.87 -10.61
CA CYS A 339 6.31 3.17 -10.66
C CYS A 339 6.09 1.67 -10.38
N SER A 340 5.65 0.95 -11.39
CA SER A 340 5.30 -0.47 -11.35
C SER A 340 5.91 -1.25 -12.53
N ALA A 341 5.73 -2.57 -12.57
CA ALA A 341 6.19 -3.38 -13.69
C ALA A 341 5.46 -3.07 -15.01
N SER A 342 4.23 -2.56 -14.97
CA SER A 342 3.49 -2.10 -16.15
C SER A 342 4.05 -0.78 -16.68
N SER A 343 4.22 0.23 -15.83
CA SER A 343 4.60 1.58 -16.25
C SER A 343 6.11 1.85 -16.38
N ASN A 344 6.96 1.16 -15.60
CA ASN A 344 8.37 1.54 -15.41
C ASN A 344 9.33 0.39 -15.75
N ASN A 345 10.22 0.64 -16.72
CA ASN A 345 11.18 -0.36 -17.19
C ASN A 345 12.14 -0.89 -16.10
N PHE A 346 12.52 -0.07 -15.12
CA PHE A 346 13.41 -0.49 -14.03
C PHE A 346 12.65 -1.34 -13.01
N ALA A 347 11.42 -0.96 -12.65
CA ALA A 347 10.55 -1.77 -11.81
C ALA A 347 10.24 -3.13 -12.47
N ARG A 348 9.94 -3.14 -13.78
CA ARG A 348 9.77 -4.36 -14.58
C ARG A 348 11.02 -5.25 -14.56
N GLN A 349 12.21 -4.66 -14.65
CA GLN A 349 13.47 -5.41 -14.57
C GLN A 349 13.72 -6.00 -13.17
N ILE A 350 13.38 -5.26 -12.10
CA ILE A 350 13.45 -5.77 -10.72
C ILE A 350 12.49 -6.94 -10.53
N GLN A 351 11.24 -6.82 -10.98
CA GLN A 351 10.26 -7.91 -10.91
C GLN A 351 10.69 -9.15 -11.71
N ARG A 352 11.23 -8.98 -12.93
CA ARG A 352 11.78 -10.09 -13.72
C ARG A 352 12.94 -10.79 -12.99
N ARG A 353 13.91 -10.04 -12.46
CA ARG A 353 15.02 -10.62 -11.67
C ARG A 353 14.52 -11.35 -10.43
N PHE A 354 13.47 -10.85 -9.77
CA PHE A 354 12.85 -11.53 -8.63
C PHE A 354 12.17 -12.84 -9.05
N LYS A 355 11.43 -12.84 -10.16
CA LYS A 355 10.86 -14.05 -10.80
C LYS A 355 11.95 -15.06 -11.10
N ASP A 356 13.01 -14.65 -11.82
CA ASP A 356 14.16 -15.50 -12.17
C ASP A 356 14.86 -16.07 -10.93
N THR A 357 14.99 -15.28 -9.86
CA THR A 357 15.58 -15.72 -8.58
C THR A 357 14.75 -16.82 -7.93
N ILE A 358 13.41 -16.74 -7.97
CA ILE A 358 12.52 -17.78 -7.44
C ILE A 358 12.55 -19.03 -8.33
N VAL A 359 12.54 -18.86 -9.65
CA VAL A 359 12.59 -19.99 -10.61
C VAL A 359 13.85 -20.83 -10.41
N ASN A 360 15.00 -20.19 -10.20
CA ASN A 360 16.30 -20.86 -10.04
C ASN A 360 16.64 -21.27 -8.59
N ALA A 361 15.75 -21.03 -7.62
CA ALA A 361 15.98 -21.39 -6.23
C ALA A 361 15.83 -22.90 -5.96
N LYS A 362 16.49 -23.41 -4.91
CA LYS A 362 16.25 -24.78 -4.41
C LYS A 362 14.81 -24.89 -3.91
N TYR A 363 14.06 -25.88 -4.42
CA TYR A 363 12.58 -26.00 -4.25
C TYR A 363 11.78 -24.83 -4.84
N GLY A 364 12.37 -24.07 -5.78
CA GLY A 364 11.70 -23.08 -6.59
C GLY A 364 11.06 -23.68 -7.85
N GLY A 365 10.91 -22.84 -8.87
CA GLY A 365 10.34 -23.21 -10.17
C GLY A 365 9.31 -22.19 -10.65
N HIS A 366 8.85 -22.35 -11.90
CA HIS A 366 7.89 -21.43 -12.53
C HIS A 366 6.58 -21.30 -11.74
N THR A 367 5.94 -22.42 -11.40
CA THR A 367 4.69 -22.46 -10.62
C THR A 367 4.80 -21.76 -9.27
N GLU A 368 5.93 -21.89 -8.58
CA GLU A 368 6.19 -21.23 -7.29
C GLU A 368 6.49 -19.73 -7.47
N ALA A 369 7.14 -19.33 -8.56
CA ALA A 369 7.32 -17.92 -8.91
C ALA A 369 5.97 -17.24 -9.22
N VAL A 370 5.09 -17.88 -10.01
CA VAL A 370 3.71 -17.43 -10.26
C VAL A 370 2.96 -17.27 -8.94
N ARG A 371 2.98 -18.30 -8.08
CA ARG A 371 2.32 -18.29 -6.76
C ARG A 371 2.79 -17.14 -5.87
N ARG A 372 4.10 -16.89 -5.79
CA ARG A 372 4.65 -15.79 -4.97
C ARG A 372 4.33 -14.41 -5.52
N LEU A 373 4.32 -14.24 -6.84
CA LEU A 373 3.95 -12.97 -7.48
C LEU A 373 2.46 -12.67 -7.26
N LEU A 374 1.57 -13.62 -7.54
CA LEU A 374 0.13 -13.50 -7.28
C LEU A 374 -0.22 -13.45 -5.79
N GLY A 375 0.65 -13.95 -4.91
CA GLY A 375 0.53 -13.84 -3.46
C GLY A 375 0.40 -12.40 -2.94
N GLN A 376 0.86 -11.41 -3.73
CA GLN A 376 0.72 -9.98 -3.44
C GLN A 376 -0.71 -9.46 -3.57
N LEU A 377 -1.58 -10.15 -4.32
CA LEU A 377 -2.97 -9.79 -4.54
C LEU A 377 -3.89 -10.41 -3.46
N PRO A 378 -4.99 -9.73 -3.07
CA PRO A 378 -5.34 -8.34 -3.39
C PRO A 378 -4.40 -7.30 -2.76
N ILE A 379 -4.24 -6.16 -3.42
CA ILE A 379 -3.44 -5.01 -2.99
C ILE A 379 -4.29 -4.08 -2.12
N SER A 380 -3.67 -3.54 -1.07
CA SER A 380 -4.28 -2.52 -0.21
C SER A 380 -4.44 -1.20 -1.00
N ALA A 381 -5.65 -0.65 -1.04
CA ALA A 381 -5.93 0.63 -1.71
C ALA A 381 -5.03 1.75 -1.17
N GLN A 382 -4.59 2.65 -2.06
CA GLN A 382 -3.76 3.83 -1.74
C GLN A 382 -2.52 3.55 -0.86
N SER A 383 -1.90 2.37 -1.03
CA SER A 383 -0.68 1.97 -0.31
C SER A 383 0.61 2.25 -1.12
N TYR A 384 0.59 3.26 -1.98
CA TYR A 384 1.71 3.67 -2.84
C TYR A 384 2.02 5.16 -2.66
N SER A 385 3.31 5.50 -2.66
CA SER A 385 3.77 6.88 -2.59
C SER A 385 3.99 7.47 -4.00
N GLY A 386 3.47 8.68 -4.25
CA GLY A 386 3.70 9.43 -5.49
C GLY A 386 5.06 10.16 -5.57
N SER A 387 5.85 10.12 -4.50
CA SER A 387 7.04 10.95 -4.31
C SER A 387 8.12 10.72 -5.39
N PRO A 388 8.71 11.79 -5.97
CA PRO A 388 9.75 11.66 -7.00
C PRO A 388 11.03 10.99 -6.49
N TYR A 389 11.29 10.96 -5.17
CA TYR A 389 12.47 10.30 -4.60
C TYR A 389 12.40 8.76 -4.67
N LEU A 390 11.20 8.20 -4.78
CA LEU A 390 10.95 6.77 -4.97
C LEU A 390 10.71 6.39 -6.44
N ASP A 391 10.87 7.33 -7.36
CA ASP A 391 10.71 7.08 -8.78
C ASP A 391 11.94 6.34 -9.34
N LEU A 392 11.78 5.05 -9.65
CA LEU A 392 12.87 4.23 -10.20
C LEU A 392 13.37 4.69 -11.57
N SER A 393 12.67 5.60 -12.26
CA SER A 393 13.16 6.26 -13.48
C SER A 393 14.14 7.42 -13.19
N LEU A 394 14.05 8.03 -12.00
CA LEU A 394 14.91 9.12 -11.54
C LEU A 394 16.06 8.60 -10.68
N PHE A 395 15.81 7.61 -9.82
CA PHE A 395 16.77 7.09 -8.84
C PHE A 395 16.96 5.57 -8.93
N SER A 396 18.15 5.14 -8.54
CA SER A 396 18.52 3.75 -8.29
C SER A 396 18.84 3.63 -6.81
N TYR A 397 18.04 2.84 -6.11
CA TYR A 397 18.19 2.46 -4.71
C TYR A 397 17.85 0.97 -4.58
N ASP A 398 18.09 0.37 -3.42
CA ASP A 398 17.79 -1.04 -3.15
C ASP A 398 16.38 -1.16 -2.52
N ASP A 399 15.44 -1.75 -3.29
CA ASP A 399 14.02 -1.87 -2.91
C ASP A 399 13.82 -2.69 -1.61
N LYS A 400 14.82 -3.48 -1.20
CA LYS A 400 14.79 -4.23 0.06
C LYS A 400 14.63 -3.32 1.29
N TRP A 401 15.21 -2.12 1.25
CA TRP A 401 15.26 -1.21 2.41
C TRP A 401 14.20 -0.10 2.34
N VAL A 402 13.80 0.32 1.14
CA VAL A 402 12.76 1.35 0.90
C VAL A 402 12.06 1.07 -0.42
N SER A 403 10.76 1.32 -0.54
CA SER A 403 10.03 1.09 -1.80
C SER A 403 8.91 2.09 -2.03
N VAL A 404 8.42 2.15 -3.27
CA VAL A 404 7.21 2.90 -3.66
C VAL A 404 5.98 2.47 -2.85
N MET A 405 5.90 1.19 -2.47
CA MET A 405 4.83 0.70 -1.60
C MET A 405 5.05 1.14 -0.15
N GLU A 406 4.05 1.77 0.46
CA GLU A 406 4.03 2.24 1.85
C GLU A 406 3.84 1.08 2.82
N ARG A 407 4.86 0.22 2.95
CA ARG A 407 4.90 -0.91 3.88
C ARG A 407 6.18 -0.89 4.70
N PRO A 408 6.15 -1.25 6.00
CA PRO A 408 7.35 -1.35 6.81
C PRO A 408 8.39 -2.31 6.18
N LYS A 409 9.62 -1.83 6.06
CA LYS A 409 10.78 -2.60 5.57
C LYS A 409 11.69 -2.96 6.74
N THR A 410 12.59 -3.93 6.55
CA THR A 410 13.65 -4.19 7.53
C THR A 410 14.54 -2.96 7.65
N CYS A 411 14.81 -2.50 8.88
CA CYS A 411 15.77 -1.42 9.09
C CYS A 411 17.19 -1.96 8.88
N GLY A 412 17.93 -1.36 7.95
CA GLY A 412 19.35 -1.62 7.75
C GLY A 412 20.22 -0.75 8.65
N ASP A 413 21.42 -1.23 8.98
CA ASP A 413 22.38 -0.47 9.79
C ASP A 413 23.12 0.60 8.94
N HIS A 414 23.20 0.39 7.63
CA HIS A 414 23.87 1.27 6.67
C HIS A 414 22.90 2.28 6.02
N PRO A 415 23.39 3.45 5.58
CA PRO A 415 22.57 4.42 4.85
C PRO A 415 22.01 3.85 3.55
N ILE A 416 20.76 4.20 3.24
CA ILE A 416 20.11 3.83 1.98
C ILE A 416 20.55 4.83 0.90
N ARG A 417 21.31 4.35 -0.10
CA ARG A 417 21.92 5.19 -1.14
C ARG A 417 21.02 5.41 -2.34
N PHE A 418 20.88 6.67 -2.77
CA PHE A 418 20.10 7.06 -3.95
C PHE A 418 21.01 7.59 -5.05
N TYR A 419 21.21 6.79 -6.09
CA TYR A 419 22.01 7.16 -7.27
C TYR A 419 21.11 7.68 -8.38
N ALA A 420 21.43 8.81 -9.02
CA ALA A 420 20.62 9.31 -10.13
C ALA A 420 20.74 8.44 -11.38
N ARG A 421 19.60 8.01 -11.93
CA ARG A 421 19.50 7.15 -13.12
C ARG A 421 20.07 7.77 -14.39
N ASP A 422 20.26 9.08 -14.45
CA ASP A 422 20.73 9.80 -15.62
C ASP A 422 22.26 9.82 -15.76
N SER A 423 22.95 9.77 -14.62
CA SER A 423 24.38 10.09 -14.46
C SER A 423 25.16 9.02 -13.68
N GLY A 424 24.48 8.17 -12.91
CA GLY A 424 25.10 7.17 -12.02
C GLY A 424 25.68 7.76 -10.73
N LEU A 425 25.63 9.09 -10.56
CA LEU A 425 26.16 9.78 -9.38
C LEU A 425 25.28 9.51 -8.15
N LEU A 426 25.92 9.25 -7.02
CA LEU A 426 25.26 9.32 -5.71
C LEU A 426 24.72 10.74 -5.52
N LYS A 427 23.44 10.88 -5.15
CA LYS A 427 22.81 12.18 -4.90
C LYS A 427 22.61 12.43 -3.41
N PHE A 428 22.06 11.45 -2.71
CA PHE A 428 21.84 11.52 -1.28
C PHE A 428 21.77 10.12 -0.66
N GLU A 429 21.85 10.08 0.67
CA GLU A 429 21.67 8.89 1.49
C GLU A 429 20.60 9.15 2.55
N ILE A 430 19.82 8.13 2.92
CA ILE A 430 18.86 8.19 4.03
C ILE A 430 19.33 7.24 5.14
N GLN A 431 19.70 7.81 6.29
CA GLN A 431 20.06 7.04 7.48
C GLN A 431 18.84 6.79 8.35
N ALA A 432 18.22 5.61 8.21
CA ALA A 432 17.15 5.19 9.10
C ALA A 432 17.68 4.66 10.45
N GLY A 433 18.69 3.77 10.42
CA GLY A 433 19.14 3.03 11.60
C GLY A 433 19.81 3.90 12.67
N LEU A 434 19.55 3.57 13.94
CA LEU A 434 20.26 4.16 15.09
C LEU A 434 21.74 3.80 15.08
N LEU A 435 22.59 4.81 14.87
CA LEU A 435 24.04 4.70 15.05
C LEU A 435 24.38 4.43 16.53
N GLY A 436 25.23 3.44 16.80
CA GLY A 436 25.90 3.28 18.09
C GLY A 436 25.22 2.44 19.18
N ARG A 437 24.02 1.84 18.97
CA ARG A 437 23.46 0.85 19.92
C ARG A 437 23.90 -0.58 19.57
N PRO A 438 24.37 -1.41 20.54
CA PRO A 438 24.76 -2.79 20.28
C PRO A 438 23.58 -3.64 19.79
N ILE A 439 23.88 -4.63 18.94
CA ILE A 439 22.87 -5.35 18.15
C ILE A 439 22.36 -6.58 18.92
N ASN A 440 21.07 -6.56 19.30
CA ASN A 440 20.34 -7.80 19.58
C ASN A 440 19.88 -8.41 18.26
N HIS A 441 20.66 -9.35 17.72
CA HIS A 441 20.38 -10.03 16.44
C HIS A 441 19.07 -10.86 16.42
N THR A 442 18.41 -11.00 17.57
CA THR A 442 17.18 -11.78 17.76
C THR A 442 15.90 -11.05 17.31
N VAL A 443 15.89 -9.72 17.23
CA VAL A 443 14.69 -8.93 16.90
C VAL A 443 14.87 -8.18 15.58
N ARG A 444 14.02 -8.49 14.59
CA ARG A 444 13.96 -7.75 13.32
C ARG A 444 13.39 -6.36 13.55
N ARG A 445 14.24 -5.33 13.54
CA ARG A 445 13.82 -3.93 13.53
C ARG A 445 13.14 -3.59 12.19
N LEU A 446 11.97 -2.98 12.25
CA LEU A 446 11.22 -2.49 11.08
C LEU A 446 11.19 -0.97 11.06
N VAL A 447 11.22 -0.40 9.85
CA VAL A 447 11.10 1.02 9.58
C VAL A 447 10.00 1.26 8.54
N ALA A 448 9.09 2.18 8.82
CA ALA A 448 8.15 2.73 7.85
C ALA A 448 8.70 4.07 7.34
N PHE A 449 8.57 4.31 6.03
CA PHE A 449 8.96 5.59 5.41
C PHE A 449 7.73 6.31 4.89
N THR A 450 7.65 7.62 5.15
CA THR A 450 6.61 8.50 4.63
C THR A 450 7.30 9.65 3.91
N PHE A 451 7.33 9.62 2.58
CA PHE A 451 7.91 10.69 1.76
C PHE A 451 6.85 11.73 1.41
N HIS A 452 7.21 13.01 1.44
CA HIS A 452 6.35 14.06 0.89
C HIS A 452 6.16 13.83 -0.63
N PRO A 453 4.96 14.05 -1.18
CA PRO A 453 4.71 13.88 -2.62
C PRO A 453 5.52 14.80 -3.56
N PHE A 454 6.12 15.88 -3.05
CA PHE A 454 6.67 16.99 -3.86
C PHE A 454 7.95 17.62 -3.26
N GLU A 455 7.99 17.84 -1.94
CA GLU A 455 9.13 18.49 -1.29
C GLU A 455 10.26 17.52 -0.89
N PRO A 456 11.52 18.01 -0.74
CA PRO A 456 12.67 17.21 -0.29
C PRO A 456 12.58 16.88 1.21
N PHE A 457 11.51 16.18 1.61
CA PHE A 457 11.21 15.81 2.98
C PHE A 457 10.70 14.38 3.07
N ALA A 458 11.18 13.63 4.06
CA ALA A 458 10.69 12.29 4.40
C ALA A 458 10.81 12.02 5.89
N ILE A 459 9.87 11.26 6.44
CA ILE A 459 9.88 10.77 7.81
C ILE A 459 10.24 9.28 7.78
N SER A 460 11.16 8.83 8.63
CA SER A 460 11.32 7.41 8.96
C SER A 460 10.86 7.13 10.39
N VAL A 461 10.03 6.11 10.56
CA VAL A 461 9.46 5.71 11.85
C VAL A 461 9.89 4.27 12.13
N GLN A 462 10.71 4.07 13.15
CA GLN A 462 11.11 2.76 13.64
C GLN A 462 10.33 2.39 14.89
N ARG A 463 9.84 1.14 14.95
CA ARG A 463 9.29 0.57 16.19
C ARG A 463 10.36 -0.29 16.87
N THR A 464 10.80 0.11 18.06
CA THR A 464 11.73 -0.64 18.89
C THR A 464 11.04 -1.02 20.20
N ASN A 465 10.65 -2.28 20.32
CA ASN A 465 9.81 -2.79 21.41
C ASN A 465 8.48 -2.02 21.51
N ALA A 466 8.37 -1.09 22.47
CA ALA A 466 7.23 -0.20 22.70
C ALA A 466 7.48 1.26 22.28
N GLU A 467 8.74 1.64 22.02
CA GLU A 467 9.12 3.01 21.65
C GLU A 467 9.10 3.21 20.13
N TYR A 468 8.66 4.39 19.69
CA TYR A 468 8.73 4.82 18.30
C TYR A 468 9.84 5.86 18.16
N VAL A 469 10.91 5.52 17.43
CA VAL A 469 11.98 6.46 17.08
C VAL A 469 11.65 7.06 15.72
N VAL A 470 11.54 8.37 15.68
CA VAL A 470 11.19 9.13 14.47
C VAL A 470 12.41 9.93 14.03
N ASN A 471 12.74 9.86 12.75
CA ASN A 471 13.78 10.70 12.13
C ASN A 471 13.16 11.53 11.02
N PHE A 472 13.57 12.79 10.90
CA PHE A 472 13.23 13.63 9.76
C PHE A 472 14.42 13.73 8.82
N HIS A 473 14.18 13.45 7.54
CA HIS A 473 15.14 13.60 6.45
C HIS A 473 14.68 14.80 5.62
N MET A 474 15.48 15.85 5.60
CA MET A 474 15.11 17.13 4.99
C MET A 474 16.25 17.71 4.16
N ARG A 475 15.97 18.78 3.44
CA ARG A 475 16.99 19.60 2.82
C ARG A 475 17.42 20.69 3.79
N HIS A 476 18.71 20.75 4.11
CA HIS A 476 19.36 21.85 4.83
C HIS A 476 20.40 22.50 3.91
N CYS A 477 20.50 23.83 3.97
CA CYS A 477 21.56 24.58 3.31
C CYS A 477 22.46 25.20 4.37
N CYS A 478 23.71 24.74 4.47
CA CYS A 478 24.70 25.41 5.32
C CYS A 478 24.93 26.84 4.80
N THR A 479 24.50 27.84 5.58
CA THR A 479 24.66 29.28 5.33
C THR A 479 25.52 29.92 6.42
#